data_AF-A3RGV0-F1
#
_entry.id   AF-A3RGV0-F1
#
_cell.length_a   1.000
_cell.length_b   1.000
_cell.length_c   1.000
_cell.angle_alpha   90.00
_cell.angle_beta   90.00
_cell.angle_gamma   90.00
#
_symmetry.space_group_name_H-M   'P 1'
#
loop_
_entity.id
_entity.type
_entity.pdbx_description
1 polymer ?
#
loop_
_entity_poly.entity_id
_entity_poly.type
_entity_poly.pdbx_seq_one_letter_code
_entity_poly.pdbx_strand_id
1 'polypeptide(L)'
;MAVWNRSVVCRGERFGRLVVIGEAPAVSGRRQLHVRCACGTEKSVRLGHLRHGKIVSCGCWHGGDIGERSIKHGRTESAEYRTWLNIRNRCTKPRHHNFAYYGGRGITVCPEWLVSFTRFLDDVGPRPSRHHSIDRKNNDGPYAPDNVRWATKSEQALNRRPKGTCGVPAG
;
A
#
# COMPACT_ATOMS: atom_id res chain seq x y z
N MET A 1 -32.48 -44.64 -13.36
CA MET A 1 -31.62 -44.05 -14.42
C MET A 1 -31.35 -42.60 -14.02
N ALA A 2 -30.16 -42.05 -13.82
CA ALA A 2 -28.79 -42.49 -13.99
C ALA A 2 -27.99 -42.08 -12.73
N VAL A 3 -27.13 -42.98 -12.23
CA VAL A 3 -26.21 -42.68 -11.14
C VAL A 3 -25.09 -41.84 -11.74
N TRP A 4 -25.12 -40.53 -11.56
CA TRP A 4 -24.03 -39.65 -12.00
C TRP A 4 -22.78 -39.98 -11.21
N ASN A 5 -21.86 -40.72 -11.81
CA ASN A 5 -20.53 -40.98 -11.25
C ASN A 5 -19.77 -39.64 -11.17
N ARG A 6 -19.87 -38.99 -10.01
CA ARG A 6 -19.21 -37.71 -9.66
C ARG A 6 -17.68 -37.79 -9.65
N SER A 7 -17.07 -38.88 -10.09
CA SER A 7 -15.61 -39.07 -10.13
C SER A 7 -15.00 -38.89 -11.51
N VAL A 8 -15.81 -38.83 -12.58
CA VAL A 8 -15.28 -38.67 -13.94
C VAL A 8 -15.12 -37.18 -14.22
N VAL A 9 -13.95 -36.80 -14.73
CA VAL A 9 -13.65 -35.44 -15.21
C VAL A 9 -13.05 -35.61 -16.59
N CYS A 10 -13.60 -34.92 -17.56
CA CYS A 10 -13.16 -35.05 -18.95
C CYS A 10 -12.16 -33.96 -19.33
N ARG A 11 -11.23 -34.29 -20.22
CA ARG A 11 -10.42 -33.27 -20.90
C ARG A 11 -11.35 -32.33 -21.66
N GLY A 12 -11.18 -31.02 -21.47
CA GLY A 12 -12.06 -29.98 -21.98
C GLY A 12 -13.11 -29.46 -20.99
N GLU A 13 -13.30 -30.13 -19.85
CA GLU A 13 -14.23 -29.67 -18.82
C GLU A 13 -13.78 -28.33 -18.21
N ARG A 14 -14.73 -27.41 -18.01
CA ARG A 14 -14.46 -26.02 -17.62
C ARG A 14 -14.88 -25.74 -16.18
N PHE A 15 -13.98 -25.17 -15.40
CA PHE A 15 -14.20 -24.70 -14.04
C PHE A 15 -13.86 -23.21 -13.98
N GLY A 16 -14.86 -22.35 -14.18
CA GLY A 16 -14.65 -20.92 -14.37
C GLY A 16 -13.81 -20.62 -15.63
N ARG A 17 -12.64 -20.01 -15.44
CA ARG A 17 -11.67 -19.70 -16.51
C ARG A 17 -10.66 -20.83 -16.76
N LEU A 18 -10.75 -21.93 -16.02
CA LEU A 18 -9.84 -23.07 -16.14
C LEU A 18 -10.47 -24.17 -16.98
N VAL A 19 -9.69 -24.75 -17.89
CA VAL A 19 -10.07 -25.87 -18.76
C VAL A 19 -9.16 -27.04 -18.44
N VAL A 20 -9.74 -28.21 -18.17
CA VAL A 20 -8.96 -29.43 -17.91
C VAL A 20 -8.26 -29.88 -19.18
N ILE A 21 -6.92 -30.01 -19.12
CA ILE A 21 -6.11 -30.49 -20.24
C ILE A 21 -5.55 -31.90 -19.99
N GLY A 22 -5.53 -32.38 -18.75
CA GLY A 22 -5.17 -33.77 -18.42
C GLY A 22 -5.16 -34.06 -16.92
N GLU A 23 -4.76 -35.28 -16.54
CA GLU A 23 -4.46 -35.66 -15.16
C GLU A 23 -3.07 -35.17 -14.76
N ALA A 24 -2.88 -34.86 -13.47
CA ALA A 24 -1.59 -34.53 -12.89
C ALA A 24 -1.24 -35.51 -11.76
N PRO A 25 0.05 -35.69 -11.42
CA PRO A 25 0.45 -36.56 -10.31
C PRO A 25 -0.27 -36.22 -9.01
N ALA A 26 -0.79 -37.25 -8.34
CA ALA A 26 -1.41 -37.07 -7.04
C ALA A 26 -0.37 -36.58 -6.03
N VAL A 27 -0.73 -35.59 -5.22
CA VAL A 27 0.13 -35.09 -4.14
C VAL A 27 -0.59 -35.32 -2.82
N SER A 28 0.09 -35.98 -1.88
CA SER A 28 -0.46 -36.38 -0.58
C SER A 28 -1.76 -37.20 -0.71
N GLY A 29 -1.80 -38.14 -1.66
CA GLY A 29 -2.97 -39.00 -1.93
C GLY A 29 -4.16 -38.26 -2.56
N ARG A 30 -4.04 -36.98 -2.93
CA ARG A 30 -5.12 -36.18 -3.51
C ARG A 30 -4.97 -36.09 -5.02
N ARG A 31 -6.03 -36.47 -5.74
CA ARG A 31 -6.10 -36.37 -7.21
C ARG A 31 -5.99 -34.92 -7.69
N GLN A 32 -5.15 -34.71 -8.68
CA GLN A 32 -4.90 -33.41 -9.30
C GLN A 32 -5.19 -33.46 -10.79
N LEU A 33 -5.60 -32.31 -11.32
CA LEU A 33 -5.81 -32.11 -12.74
C LEU A 33 -4.85 -31.03 -13.24
N HIS A 34 -4.29 -31.27 -14.42
CA HIS A 34 -3.58 -30.26 -15.18
C HIS A 34 -4.61 -29.42 -15.92
N VAL A 35 -4.64 -28.11 -15.63
CA VAL A 35 -5.62 -27.17 -16.18
C VAL A 35 -4.93 -26.02 -16.89
N ARG A 36 -5.50 -25.59 -18.01
CA ARG A 36 -5.11 -24.38 -18.73
C ARG A 36 -6.13 -23.29 -18.47
N CYS A 37 -5.66 -22.12 -18.05
CA CYS A 37 -6.53 -20.96 -17.89
C CYS A 37 -6.73 -20.24 -19.21
N ALA A 38 -7.82 -19.48 -19.34
CA ALA A 38 -8.05 -18.54 -20.43
C ALA A 38 -6.90 -17.51 -20.60
N CYS A 39 -6.09 -17.28 -19.56
CA CYS A 39 -4.87 -16.44 -19.60
C CYS A 39 -3.69 -17.11 -20.35
N GLY A 40 -3.81 -18.38 -20.75
CA GLY A 40 -2.73 -19.18 -21.32
C GLY A 40 -1.90 -19.95 -20.28
N THR A 41 -1.89 -19.52 -19.01
CA THR A 41 -1.13 -20.22 -17.95
C THR A 41 -1.71 -21.60 -17.64
N GLU A 42 -0.83 -22.58 -17.53
CA GLU A 42 -1.14 -23.94 -17.10
C GLU A 42 -0.73 -24.17 -15.65
N LYS A 43 -1.51 -24.96 -14.90
CA LYS A 43 -1.16 -25.36 -13.53
C LYS A 43 -1.85 -26.65 -13.10
N SER A 44 -1.27 -27.33 -12.12
CA SER A 44 -1.89 -28.47 -11.44
C SER A 44 -2.78 -28.00 -10.30
N VAL A 45 -4.04 -28.43 -10.29
CA VAL A 45 -5.03 -28.06 -9.27
C VAL A 45 -5.73 -29.30 -8.74
N ARG A 46 -5.96 -29.35 -7.43
CA ARG A 46 -6.76 -30.42 -6.80
C ARG A 46 -8.17 -30.43 -7.37
N LEU A 47 -8.66 -31.60 -7.75
CA LEU A 47 -10.04 -31.77 -8.26
C LEU A 47 -11.09 -31.20 -7.29
N GLY A 48 -10.91 -31.47 -5.99
CA GLY A 48 -11.82 -30.95 -4.97
C GLY A 48 -11.89 -29.41 -4.94
N HIS A 49 -10.81 -28.68 -5.26
CA HIS A 49 -10.85 -27.22 -5.28
C HIS A 49 -11.60 -26.67 -6.50
N LEU A 50 -11.52 -27.36 -7.64
CA LEU A 50 -12.25 -26.99 -8.85
C LEU A 50 -13.77 -27.20 -8.65
N ARG A 51 -14.16 -28.36 -8.10
CA ARG A 51 -15.57 -28.72 -7.87
C ARG A 51 -16.27 -27.81 -6.86
N HIS A 52 -15.60 -27.45 -5.77
CA HIS A 52 -16.15 -26.53 -4.77
C HIS A 52 -16.01 -25.05 -5.17
N GLY A 53 -15.53 -24.75 -6.39
CA GLY A 53 -15.36 -23.37 -6.86
C GLY A 53 -14.30 -22.56 -6.10
N LYS A 54 -13.42 -23.20 -5.32
CA LYS A 54 -12.34 -22.51 -4.58
C LYS A 54 -11.27 -21.92 -5.52
N ILE A 55 -11.12 -22.49 -6.71
CA ILE A 55 -10.18 -22.04 -7.72
C ILE A 55 -10.91 -21.96 -9.06
N VAL A 56 -11.07 -20.74 -9.57
CA VAL A 56 -11.79 -20.44 -10.82
C VAL A 56 -10.90 -19.80 -11.88
N SER A 57 -9.63 -19.51 -11.59
CA SER A 57 -8.67 -18.95 -12.55
C SER A 57 -7.21 -19.29 -12.19
N CYS A 58 -6.27 -19.00 -13.12
CA CYS A 58 -4.82 -19.10 -12.87
C CYS A 58 -4.35 -18.17 -11.74
N GLY A 59 -5.12 -17.13 -11.40
CA GLY A 59 -4.68 -15.95 -10.65
C GLY A 59 -4.81 -14.67 -11.49
N CYS A 60 -4.91 -14.80 -12.82
CA CYS A 60 -5.10 -13.68 -13.75
C CYS A 60 -6.40 -12.90 -13.53
N TRP A 61 -7.43 -13.51 -12.93
CA TRP A 61 -8.71 -12.83 -12.73
C TRP A 61 -8.67 -11.85 -11.54
N HIS A 62 -7.54 -11.80 -10.83
CA HIS A 62 -7.16 -10.70 -9.93
C HIS A 62 -5.96 -9.90 -10.47
N GLY A 63 -5.50 -10.18 -11.70
CA GLY A 63 -4.28 -9.63 -12.29
C GLY A 63 -4.47 -9.07 -13.71
N GLY A 64 -5.71 -8.88 -14.14
CA GLY A 64 -6.06 -8.18 -15.39
C GLY A 64 -6.18 -6.67 -15.23
N ASP A 65 -6.11 -6.17 -13.99
CA ASP A 65 -5.97 -4.77 -13.62
C ASP A 65 -5.14 -4.72 -12.32
N ILE A 66 -3.82 -4.79 -12.45
CA ILE A 66 -2.93 -4.14 -11.47
C ILE A 66 -2.78 -2.66 -11.88
N GLY A 67 -3.83 -2.09 -12.47
CA GLY A 67 -4.05 -0.66 -12.58
C GLY A 67 -4.68 -0.17 -11.28
N GLU A 68 -3.84 0.34 -10.39
CA GLU A 68 -4.14 1.33 -9.35
C GLU A 68 -5.14 1.00 -8.22
N ARG A 69 -5.98 -0.05 -8.28
CA ARG A 69 -7.14 -0.15 -7.36
C ARG A 69 -7.14 -1.30 -6.32
N SER A 70 -6.04 -2.04 -6.16
CA SER A 70 -5.95 -3.03 -5.07
C SER A 70 -4.61 -3.06 -4.33
N ILE A 71 -4.14 -1.89 -3.91
CA ILE A 71 -3.17 -1.77 -2.81
C ILE A 71 -3.94 -1.44 -1.52
N LYS A 72 -4.83 -2.32 -1.05
CA LYS A 72 -5.45 -2.10 0.27
C LYS A 72 -4.44 -2.27 1.42
N HIS A 73 -3.30 -2.93 1.20
CA HIS A 73 -2.30 -3.18 2.26
C HIS A 73 -0.81 -2.99 1.86
N GLY A 74 -0.46 -2.60 0.63
CA GLY A 74 0.96 -2.56 0.22
C GLY A 74 1.75 -1.36 0.75
N ARG A 75 1.13 -0.21 1.04
CA ARG A 75 1.80 0.97 1.62
C ARG A 75 0.99 1.75 2.66
N THR A 76 -0.26 1.37 2.93
CA THR A 76 -1.13 1.98 3.97
C THR A 76 -0.60 1.79 5.40
N GLU A 77 0.32 0.85 5.61
CA GLU A 77 1.08 0.70 6.87
C GLU A 77 2.55 1.10 6.72
N SER A 78 2.93 1.80 5.65
CA SER A 78 4.30 2.26 5.50
C SER A 78 4.56 3.45 6.43
N ALA A 79 5.82 3.63 6.82
CA ALA A 79 6.20 4.76 7.67
C ALA A 79 5.94 6.11 6.97
N GLU A 80 6.05 6.14 5.65
CA GLU A 80 5.74 7.29 4.80
C GLU A 80 4.26 7.62 4.84
N TYR A 81 3.37 6.62 4.71
CA TYR A 81 1.93 6.85 4.78
C TYR A 81 1.49 7.38 6.15
N ARG A 82 2.03 6.82 7.23
CA ARG A 82 1.79 7.33 8.60
C ARG A 82 2.30 8.77 8.75
N THR A 83 3.45 9.08 8.17
CA THR A 83 4.05 10.43 8.18
C THR A 83 3.17 11.42 7.42
N TRP A 84 2.73 11.06 6.21
CA TRP A 84 1.81 11.85 5.38
C TRP A 84 0.48 12.13 6.10
N LEU A 85 -0.13 11.10 6.69
CA LEU A 85 -1.34 11.26 7.50
C LEU A 85 -1.12 12.20 8.68
N ASN A 86 0.02 12.08 9.36
CA ASN A 86 0.36 12.95 10.49
C ASN A 86 0.52 14.42 10.05
N ILE A 87 1.23 14.67 8.94
CA ILE A 87 1.37 16.01 8.34
C ILE A 87 -0.01 16.61 8.07
N ARG A 88 -0.88 15.89 7.36
CA ARG A 88 -2.22 16.38 7.01
C ARG A 88 -3.03 16.66 8.26
N ASN A 89 -3.07 15.73 9.21
CA ASN A 89 -3.87 15.87 10.43
C ASN A 89 -3.43 17.05 11.28
N ARG A 90 -2.12 17.23 11.54
CA ARG A 90 -1.63 18.35 12.37
C ARG A 90 -1.78 19.72 11.71
N CYS A 91 -1.88 19.79 10.38
CA CYS A 91 -2.06 21.07 9.68
C CYS A 91 -3.54 21.42 9.39
N THR A 92 -4.43 20.42 9.28
CA THR A 92 -5.81 20.65 8.81
C THR A 92 -6.90 20.34 9.82
N LYS A 93 -6.61 19.61 10.90
CA LYS A 93 -7.62 19.19 11.89
C LYS A 93 -7.45 19.99 13.20
N PRO A 94 -8.33 20.96 13.50
CA PRO A 94 -8.27 21.74 14.74
C PRO A 94 -8.26 20.90 16.02
N ARG A 95 -8.89 19.71 15.99
CA ARG A 95 -8.95 18.78 17.13
C ARG A 95 -7.67 17.96 17.32
N HIS A 96 -6.70 18.07 16.42
CA HIS A 96 -5.43 17.35 16.57
C HIS A 96 -4.57 18.03 17.64
N HIS A 97 -3.98 17.27 18.56
CA HIS A 97 -3.21 17.80 19.70
C HIS A 97 -2.07 18.75 19.28
N ASN A 98 -1.45 18.52 18.12
CA ASN A 98 -0.41 19.40 17.57
C ASN A 98 -0.94 20.55 16.68
N PHE A 99 -2.24 20.73 16.50
CA PHE A 99 -2.76 21.72 15.55
C PHE A 99 -2.27 23.14 15.85
N ALA A 100 -2.28 23.56 17.11
CA ALA A 100 -1.86 24.90 17.53
C ALA A 100 -0.42 25.25 17.10
N TYR A 101 0.48 24.27 17.01
CA TYR A 101 1.88 24.47 16.61
C TYR A 101 2.12 24.37 15.09
N TYR A 102 1.09 24.04 14.32
CA TYR A 102 1.18 23.78 12.88
C TYR A 102 0.06 24.53 12.15
N GLY A 103 -1.10 23.92 11.98
CA GLY A 103 -2.23 24.56 11.28
C GLY A 103 -2.67 25.87 11.93
N GLY A 104 -2.69 25.92 13.26
CA GLY A 104 -3.00 27.15 14.02
C GLY A 104 -1.98 28.27 13.85
N ARG A 105 -0.76 27.96 13.36
CA ARG A 105 0.27 28.95 12.99
C ARG A 105 0.21 29.36 11.52
N GLY A 106 -0.73 28.82 10.73
CA GLY A 106 -0.81 29.05 9.29
C GLY A 106 0.13 28.17 8.46
N ILE A 107 0.70 27.09 9.03
CA ILE A 107 1.53 26.16 8.25
C ILE A 107 0.62 25.29 7.39
N THR A 108 0.75 25.44 6.07
CA THR A 108 -0.05 24.72 5.07
C THR A 108 0.66 23.49 4.53
N VAL A 109 -0.07 22.71 3.74
CA VAL A 109 0.41 21.52 3.04
C VAL A 109 0.13 21.71 1.55
N CYS A 110 1.02 21.24 0.69
CA CYS A 110 0.80 21.19 -0.76
C CYS A 110 -0.61 20.63 -1.06
N PRO A 111 -1.44 21.31 -1.88
CA PRO A 111 -2.80 20.88 -2.16
C PRO A 111 -2.88 19.47 -2.74
N GLU A 112 -1.94 19.09 -3.60
CA GLU A 112 -1.89 17.75 -4.19
C GLU A 112 -1.64 16.67 -3.13
N TRP A 113 -0.81 16.99 -2.12
CA TRP A 113 -0.55 16.07 -1.00
C TRP A 113 -1.76 15.93 -0.09
N LEU A 114 -2.67 16.90 0.00
CA LEU A 114 -3.87 16.77 0.84
C LEU A 114 -4.78 15.62 0.36
N VAL A 115 -4.82 15.41 -0.96
CA VAL A 115 -5.72 14.47 -1.63
C VAL A 115 -5.03 13.21 -2.14
N SER A 116 -3.70 13.22 -2.31
CA SER A 116 -2.95 12.09 -2.87
C SER A 116 -1.69 11.76 -2.07
N PHE A 117 -1.65 10.56 -1.50
CA PHE A 117 -0.43 10.00 -0.90
C PHE A 117 0.64 9.72 -1.96
N THR A 118 0.25 9.28 -3.16
CA THR A 118 1.19 8.98 -4.24
C THR A 118 1.98 10.23 -4.63
N ARG A 119 1.31 11.39 -4.75
CA ARG A 119 1.99 12.67 -5.03
C ARG A 119 3.00 13.03 -3.94
N PHE A 120 2.63 12.89 -2.68
CA PHE A 120 3.58 13.08 -1.57
C PHE A 120 4.80 12.17 -1.70
N LEU A 121 4.59 10.91 -2.05
CA LEU A 121 5.65 9.92 -2.12
C LEU A 121 6.56 10.10 -3.34
N ASP A 122 6.01 10.55 -4.48
CA ASP A 122 6.79 10.86 -5.68
C ASP A 122 7.70 12.06 -5.45
N ASP A 123 7.20 13.11 -4.78
CA ASP A 123 7.96 14.31 -4.50
C ASP A 123 9.02 14.12 -3.40
N VAL A 124 8.70 13.34 -2.36
CA VAL A 124 9.55 13.21 -1.15
C VAL A 124 10.42 11.96 -1.19
N GLY A 125 10.01 10.93 -1.93
CA GLY A 125 10.68 9.65 -1.99
C GLY A 125 10.50 8.77 -0.74
N PRO A 126 10.99 7.53 -0.80
CA PRO A 126 10.93 6.59 0.32
C PRO A 126 11.77 7.08 1.50
N ARG A 127 11.36 6.74 2.73
CA ARG A 127 12.13 7.08 3.92
C ARG A 127 13.44 6.27 3.92
N PRO A 128 14.62 6.92 4.03
CA PRO A 128 15.91 6.23 3.93
C PRO A 128 16.13 5.19 5.04
N SER A 129 15.70 5.46 6.27
CA SER A 129 15.78 4.50 7.38
C SER A 129 14.80 4.81 8.51
N ARG A 130 14.66 3.88 9.46
CA ARG A 130 13.83 4.09 10.68
C ARG A 130 14.26 5.28 11.54
N HIS A 131 15.48 5.76 11.37
CA HIS A 131 16.05 6.88 12.13
C HIS A 131 15.71 8.24 11.52
N HIS A 132 15.09 8.26 10.33
CA HIS A 132 14.66 9.47 9.66
C HIS A 132 13.20 9.79 9.97
N SER A 133 12.92 11.09 10.05
CA SER A 133 11.58 11.67 10.12
C SER A 133 11.51 12.87 9.18
N ILE A 134 10.29 13.22 8.77
CA ILE A 134 10.08 14.38 7.91
C ILE A 134 10.44 15.66 8.69
N ASP A 135 11.24 16.51 8.07
CA ASP A 135 11.67 17.80 8.58
C ASP A 135 11.35 18.89 7.57
N ARG A 136 11.10 20.11 8.06
CA ARG A 136 10.95 21.29 7.20
C ARG A 136 12.26 22.06 7.19
N LYS A 137 12.79 22.37 6.01
CA LYS A 137 14.04 23.14 5.86
C LYS A 137 13.87 24.54 6.45
N ASN A 138 12.78 25.21 6.09
CA ASN A 138 12.27 26.42 6.75
C ASN A 138 11.09 26.04 7.66
N ASN A 139 11.29 26.20 8.97
CA ASN A 139 10.32 25.83 9.99
C ASN A 139 8.97 26.56 9.89
N ASP A 140 8.97 27.76 9.30
CA ASP A 140 7.79 28.61 9.16
C ASP A 140 7.14 28.47 7.77
N GLY A 141 7.78 27.72 6.86
CA GLY A 141 7.24 27.42 5.53
C GLY A 141 6.28 26.23 5.49
N PRO A 142 5.65 25.99 4.33
CA PRO A 142 4.67 24.92 4.14
C PRO A 142 5.32 23.53 4.07
N TYR A 143 4.51 22.49 4.17
CA TYR A 143 4.87 21.15 3.68
C TYR A 143 4.72 21.11 2.15
N ALA A 144 5.81 21.35 1.45
CA ALA A 144 5.89 21.34 -0.02
C ALA A 144 7.23 20.68 -0.45
N PRO A 145 7.33 20.17 -1.69
CA PRO A 145 8.53 19.47 -2.18
C PRO A 145 9.84 20.22 -1.86
N ASP A 146 9.84 21.54 -2.08
CA ASP A 146 11.04 22.37 -1.90
C ASP A 146 11.42 22.57 -0.43
N ASN A 147 10.44 22.52 0.48
CA ASN A 147 10.63 22.86 1.89
C ASN A 147 10.71 21.64 2.82
N VAL A 148 10.72 20.41 2.31
CA VAL A 148 10.81 19.21 3.15
C VAL A 148 12.05 18.39 2.84
N ARG A 149 12.46 17.57 3.83
CA ARG A 149 13.49 16.54 3.68
C ARG A 149 13.30 15.43 4.70
N TRP A 150 13.84 14.25 4.41
CA TRP A 150 14.10 13.26 5.45
C TRP A 150 15.31 13.70 6.27
N ALA A 151 15.17 13.73 7.59
CA ALA A 151 16.25 14.09 8.50
C ALA A 151 16.23 13.22 9.76
N THR A 152 17.41 12.93 10.28
CA THR A 152 17.64 12.29 11.56
C THR A 152 17.44 13.28 12.72
N LYS A 153 17.35 12.77 13.95
CA LYS A 153 17.18 13.61 15.14
C LYS A 153 18.32 14.64 15.33
N SER A 154 19.55 14.28 14.97
CA SER A 154 20.72 15.19 15.02
C SER A 154 20.59 16.31 14.00
N GLU A 155 20.18 15.99 12.77
CA GLU A 155 19.98 16.99 11.71
C GLU A 155 18.82 17.94 12.03
N GLN A 156 17.73 17.42 12.62
CA GLN A 156 16.61 18.25 13.07
C GLN A 156 16.99 19.16 14.25
N ALA A 157 17.94 18.75 15.09
CA ALA A 157 18.37 19.57 16.23
C ALA A 157 19.04 20.87 15.78
N LEU A 158 19.75 20.84 14.64
CA LEU A 158 20.37 22.02 14.03
C LEU A 158 19.33 23.00 13.46
N ASN A 159 18.14 22.51 13.12
CA ASN A 159 17.02 23.32 12.63
C ASN A 159 16.11 23.85 13.75
N ARG A 160 16.47 23.69 15.03
CA ARG A 160 15.65 24.21 16.13
C ARG A 160 15.73 25.73 16.19
N ARG A 161 14.58 26.37 16.42
CA ARG A 161 14.56 27.81 16.76
C ARG A 161 15.46 28.06 17.98
N PRO A 162 16.21 29.17 18.00
CA PRO A 162 16.93 29.57 19.20
C PRO A 162 15.92 29.68 20.36
N LYS A 163 16.30 29.18 21.53
CA LYS A 163 15.50 29.43 22.74
C LYS A 163 15.46 30.94 22.91
N GLY A 164 14.26 31.53 23.00
CA GLY A 164 14.13 32.93 23.34
C GLY A 164 14.85 33.17 24.66
N THR A 165 15.98 33.85 24.61
CA THR A 165 16.56 34.46 25.79
C THR A 165 15.60 35.57 26.20
N CYS A 166 15.17 35.55 27.46
CA CYS A 166 14.45 36.67 28.05
C CYS A 166 15.34 37.90 27.84
N GLY A 167 14.90 38.84 26.99
CA GLY A 167 15.64 40.07 26.74
C GLY A 167 15.83 40.81 28.06
N VAL A 168 17.09 41.02 28.45
CA VAL A 168 17.40 42.09 29.39
C VAL A 168 17.16 43.38 28.61
N PRO A 169 16.26 44.29 29.04
CA PRO A 169 16.15 45.58 28.40
C PRO A 169 17.47 46.32 28.58
N ALA A 170 18.04 46.81 27.48
CA ALA A 170 19.16 47.74 27.53
C ALA A 170 18.67 49.01 28.24
N GLY A 171 19.17 49.22 29.45
CA GLY A 171 19.16 50.50 30.16
C GLY A 171 20.49 51.20 29.95
#